data_AF-A0A498QLS2-F1
#
_entry.id   AF-A0A498QLS2-F1
#
_cell.length_a   1.000
_cell.length_b   1.000
_cell.length_c   1.000
_cell.angle_alpha   90.00
_cell.angle_beta   90.00
_cell.angle_gamma   90.00
#
_symmetry.space_group_name_H-M   'P 1'
#
loop_
_entity.id
_entity.type
_entity.pdbx_description
1 polymer ?
#
loop_
_entity_poly.entity_id
_entity_poly.type
_entity_poly.pdbx_seq_one_letter_code
_entity_poly.pdbx_strand_id
1 'polypeptide(L)'
;MTQTEIDVVDVPELLPARMLNEYAYCPRLFFLEWVQQQWADSGDTAEGSFHHRQVDVARGDAPLPEEEPDLLRAQSVSLSSTELGLSAKVDVIEGDSGAVRPVDVKRGKPPDVPEGAREPERIQLCAQGLLLREAGYR
;
A
#
# COMPACT_ATOMS: atom_id res chain seq x y z
N MET A 1 0.96 -34.16 25.82
CA MET A 1 1.19 -32.82 25.25
C MET A 1 0.68 -32.89 23.82
N THR A 2 -0.56 -32.48 23.62
CA THR A 2 -1.19 -32.42 22.30
C THR A 2 -0.42 -31.40 21.48
N GLN A 3 0.25 -31.89 20.45
CA GLN A 3 0.84 -31.07 19.41
C GLN A 3 -0.34 -30.41 18.72
N THR A 4 -0.61 -29.14 19.04
CA THR A 4 -1.56 -28.33 18.30
C THR A 4 -0.99 -28.25 16.88
N GLU A 5 -1.59 -28.96 15.93
CA GLU A 5 -1.34 -28.74 14.52
C GLU A 5 -1.60 -27.25 14.28
N ILE A 6 -0.52 -26.51 13.97
CA ILE A 6 -0.69 -25.16 13.47
C ILE A 6 -1.20 -25.38 12.05
N ASP A 7 -2.50 -25.17 11.86
CA ASP A 7 -3.08 -25.02 10.52
C ASP A 7 -2.28 -23.93 9.82
N VAL A 8 -1.42 -24.34 8.88
CA VAL A 8 -0.65 -23.42 8.08
C VAL A 8 -1.66 -22.71 7.19
N VAL A 9 -2.01 -21.48 7.56
CA VAL A 9 -2.92 -20.67 6.77
C VAL A 9 -2.24 -20.40 5.43
N ASP A 10 -2.92 -20.73 4.34
CA ASP A 10 -2.45 -20.46 2.98
C ASP A 10 -2.48 -18.95 2.75
N VAL A 11 -1.33 -18.31 2.94
CA VAL A 11 -1.15 -16.88 2.69
C VAL A 11 -0.64 -16.67 1.27
N PRO A 12 -1.17 -15.68 0.53
CA PRO A 12 -0.66 -15.35 -0.80
C PRO A 12 0.86 -15.10 -0.81
N GLU A 13 1.50 -15.47 -1.92
CA GLU A 13 2.95 -15.33 -2.12
C GLU A 13 3.42 -13.87 -2.05
N LEU A 14 2.62 -12.95 -2.60
CA LEU A 14 2.92 -11.52 -2.58
C LEU A 14 2.27 -10.85 -1.38
N LEU A 15 3.09 -10.21 -0.55
CA LEU A 15 2.62 -9.45 0.60
C LEU A 15 2.15 -8.04 0.17
N PRO A 16 0.91 -7.63 0.46
CA PRO A 16 0.49 -6.25 0.21
C PRO A 16 1.33 -5.25 1.01
N ALA A 17 1.78 -4.15 0.40
CA ALA A 17 2.59 -3.12 1.05
C ALA A 17 1.93 -2.53 2.29
N ARG A 18 0.58 -2.49 2.33
CA ARG A 18 -0.19 -2.13 3.53
C ARG A 18 0.16 -3.02 4.72
N MET A 19 0.43 -4.30 4.52
CA MET A 19 0.75 -5.19 5.64
C MET A 19 2.11 -4.89 6.26
N LEU A 20 3.04 -4.24 5.55
CA LEU A 20 4.27 -3.73 6.16
C LEU A 20 3.99 -2.58 7.14
N ASN A 21 3.01 -1.74 6.83
CA ASN A 21 2.50 -0.71 7.75
C ASN A 21 1.98 -1.38 9.03
N GLU A 22 1.06 -2.34 8.89
CA GLU A 22 0.46 -3.00 10.05
C GLU A 22 1.49 -3.75 10.89
N TYR A 23 2.48 -4.40 10.27
CA TYR A 23 3.56 -5.07 10.99
C TYR A 23 4.44 -4.08 11.76
N ALA A 24 4.85 -2.99 11.12
CA ALA A 24 5.65 -1.95 11.76
C ALA A 24 4.91 -1.27 12.91
N TYR A 25 3.59 -1.10 12.78
CA TYR A 25 2.74 -0.60 13.87
C TYR A 25 2.62 -1.61 15.01
N CYS A 26 2.24 -2.85 14.69
CA CYS A 26 2.05 -3.92 15.66
C CYS A 26 2.12 -5.30 14.99
N PRO A 27 3.15 -6.13 15.25
CA PRO A 27 3.24 -7.48 14.69
C PRO A 27 2.04 -8.38 15.00
N ARG A 28 1.37 -8.13 16.14
CA ARG A 28 0.12 -8.84 16.48
C ARG A 28 -1.03 -8.44 15.57
N LEU A 29 -1.17 -7.16 15.22
CA LEU A 29 -2.21 -6.69 14.31
C LEU A 29 -2.02 -7.33 12.92
N PHE A 30 -0.78 -7.27 12.40
CA PHE A 30 -0.41 -7.97 11.17
C PHE A 30 -0.82 -9.45 11.19
N PHE A 31 -0.51 -10.17 12.28
CA PHE A 31 -0.83 -11.59 12.37
C PHE A 31 -2.34 -11.85 12.35
N LEU A 32 -3.12 -11.02 13.06
CA LEU A 32 -4.58 -11.14 13.07
C LEU A 32 -5.17 -10.85 11.69
N GLU A 33 -4.77 -9.74 11.05
CA GLU A 33 -5.35 -9.30 9.78
C GLU A 33 -4.86 -10.13 8.60
N TRP A 34 -3.56 -10.37 8.47
CA TRP A 34 -2.98 -11.06 7.31
C TRP A 34 -2.93 -12.58 7.47
N VAL A 35 -2.40 -13.06 8.59
CA VAL A 35 -2.20 -14.51 8.75
C VAL A 35 -3.51 -15.19 9.13
N GLN A 36 -4.29 -14.61 10.04
CA GLN A 36 -5.58 -15.19 10.47
C GLN A 36 -6.79 -14.68 9.69
N GLN A 37 -6.59 -13.77 8.73
CA GLN A 37 -7.66 -13.21 7.88
C GLN A 37 -8.82 -12.63 8.72
N GLN A 38 -8.52 -12.05 9.88
CA GLN A 38 -9.49 -11.45 10.78
C GLN A 38 -9.61 -9.95 10.48
N TRP A 39 -10.69 -9.57 9.79
CA TRP A 39 -11.07 -8.17 9.63
C TRP A 39 -12.33 -7.84 10.43
N ALA A 40 -12.32 -6.70 11.10
CA ALA A 40 -13.49 -6.09 11.69
C ALA A 40 -13.62 -4.67 11.17
N ASP A 41 -14.71 -4.38 10.46
CA ASP A 41 -15.00 -3.02 10.03
C ASP A 41 -15.26 -2.14 11.26
N SER A 42 -14.60 -0.99 11.31
CA SER A 42 -14.88 0.08 12.27
C SER A 42 -15.60 1.22 11.56
N GLY A 43 -16.25 2.11 12.32
CA GLY A 43 -16.84 3.34 11.75
C GLY A 43 -15.81 4.19 10.99
N ASP A 44 -14.56 4.20 11.47
CA ASP A 44 -13.45 4.90 10.81
C ASP A 44 -13.02 4.23 9.50
N THR A 45 -13.07 2.89 9.44
CA THR A 45 -12.78 2.12 8.22
C THR A 45 -13.84 2.37 7.15
N ALA A 46 -15.11 2.38 7.52
CA ALA A 46 -16.23 2.62 6.60
C ALA A 46 -16.21 4.06 6.03
N GLU A 47 -15.95 5.06 6.86
CA GLU A 47 -15.79 6.45 6.42
C GLU A 47 -14.52 6.63 5.57
N GLY A 48 -13.43 5.94 5.93
CA GLY A 48 -12.22 5.86 5.12
C GLY A 48 -12.50 5.36 3.70
N SER A 49 -13.18 4.21 3.56
CA SER A 49 -13.58 3.69 2.25
C SER A 49 -14.46 4.66 1.44
N PHE A 50 -15.33 5.43 2.11
CA PHE A 50 -16.12 6.46 1.43
C PHE A 50 -15.27 7.59 0.86
N HIS A 51 -14.21 8.01 1.56
CA HIS A 51 -13.29 9.03 1.06
C HIS A 51 -12.35 8.48 -0.02
N HIS A 52 -11.84 7.25 0.15
CA HIS A 52 -11.05 6.57 -0.86
C HIS A 52 -11.86 6.31 -2.13
N ARG A 53 -13.20 6.21 -2.09
CA ARG A 53 -14.03 5.99 -3.30
C ARG A 53 -13.72 6.94 -4.47
N GLN A 54 -13.30 8.19 -4.19
CA GLN A 54 -13.00 9.17 -5.23
C GLN A 54 -11.61 8.93 -5.86
N VAL A 55 -10.69 8.38 -5.07
CA VAL A 55 -9.34 7.96 -5.47
C VAL A 55 -9.35 6.55 -6.08
N ASP A 56 -10.30 5.72 -5.63
CA ASP A 56 -10.56 4.34 -6.06
C ASP A 56 -11.28 4.23 -7.41
N VAL A 57 -11.70 5.34 -8.02
CA VAL A 57 -12.23 5.33 -9.40
C VAL A 57 -11.07 5.00 -10.34
N ALA A 58 -10.86 3.70 -10.56
CA ALA A 58 -9.87 3.17 -11.47
C ALA A 58 -10.03 3.83 -12.84
N ARG A 59 -9.03 4.61 -13.27
CA ARG A 59 -8.97 5.16 -14.63
C ARG A 59 -8.22 4.24 -15.60
N GLY A 60 -8.10 2.96 -15.25
CA GLY A 60 -7.17 2.02 -15.88
C GLY A 60 -5.84 1.98 -15.13
N ASP A 61 -5.01 0.97 -15.40
CA ASP A 61 -3.64 0.96 -14.92
C ASP A 61 -2.90 2.20 -15.44
N ALA A 62 -1.99 2.76 -14.62
CA ALA A 62 -1.18 3.88 -15.10
C ALA A 62 -0.38 3.43 -16.32
N PRO A 63 -0.24 4.29 -17.35
CA PRO A 63 0.64 4.00 -18.47
C PRO A 63 2.05 3.77 -17.94
N LEU A 64 2.75 2.81 -18.57
CA LEU A 64 4.16 2.59 -18.26
C LEU A 64 4.96 3.86 -18.57
N PRO A 65 6.11 4.08 -17.92
CA PRO A 65 6.95 5.25 -18.17
C PRO A 65 7.32 5.43 -19.66
N GLU A 66 7.42 4.32 -20.41
CA GLU A 66 7.70 4.34 -21.85
C GLU A 66 6.51 4.83 -22.69
N GLU A 67 5.28 4.65 -22.19
CA GLU A 67 4.05 5.02 -22.86
C GLU A 67 3.70 6.50 -22.60
N GLU A 68 3.97 6.98 -21.38
CA GLU A 68 3.76 8.38 -20.99
C GLU A 68 4.92 8.90 -20.13
N PRO A 69 6.02 9.39 -20.74
CA PRO A 69 7.20 9.87 -20.03
C PRO A 69 6.93 11.08 -19.12
N ASP A 70 5.90 11.86 -19.45
CA ASP A 70 5.50 13.09 -18.74
C ASP A 70 4.22 12.88 -17.91
N LEU A 71 3.99 11.65 -17.42
CA LEU A 71 2.81 11.31 -16.61
C LEU A 71 2.69 12.25 -15.41
N LEU A 72 1.71 13.15 -15.43
CA LEU A 72 1.52 14.11 -14.35
C LEU A 72 0.81 13.50 -13.15
N ARG A 73 -0.14 12.58 -13.38
CA ARG A 73 -0.93 11.97 -12.33
C ARG A 73 -1.66 10.71 -12.77
N ALA A 74 -1.63 9.68 -11.94
CA ALA A 74 -2.51 8.51 -12.03
C ALA A 74 -3.10 8.16 -10.66
N GLN A 75 -4.20 7.40 -10.63
CA GLN A 75 -4.88 6.99 -9.39
C GLN A 75 -5.17 5.50 -9.44
N SER A 76 -5.20 4.84 -8.28
CA SER A 76 -5.50 3.41 -8.16
C SER A 76 -4.60 2.49 -8.99
N VAL A 77 -3.29 2.70 -8.89
CA VAL A 77 -2.31 2.01 -9.73
C VAL A 77 -1.89 0.71 -9.07
N SER A 78 -2.07 -0.41 -9.76
CA SER A 78 -1.70 -1.73 -9.26
C SER A 78 -0.27 -2.06 -9.64
N LEU A 79 0.56 -2.43 -8.66
CA LEU A 79 1.95 -2.82 -8.83
C LEU A 79 2.22 -4.14 -8.10
N SER A 80 3.10 -4.95 -8.66
CA SER A 80 3.50 -6.23 -8.04
C SER A 80 4.91 -6.61 -8.44
N SER A 81 5.62 -7.28 -7.53
CA SER A 81 6.96 -7.79 -7.73
C SER A 81 7.15 -9.11 -7.02
N THR A 82 7.56 -10.13 -7.77
CA THR A 82 7.98 -11.41 -7.21
C THR A 82 9.37 -11.34 -6.59
N GLU A 83 10.26 -10.49 -7.11
CA GLU A 83 11.61 -10.29 -6.56
C GLU A 83 11.56 -9.65 -5.17
N LEU A 84 10.72 -8.62 -4.99
CA LEU A 84 10.49 -7.97 -3.71
C LEU A 84 9.53 -8.78 -2.82
N GLY A 85 8.75 -9.69 -3.40
CA GLY A 85 7.67 -10.41 -2.70
C GLY A 85 6.51 -9.49 -2.28
N LEU A 86 6.26 -8.42 -3.04
CA LEU A 86 5.32 -7.36 -2.68
C LEU A 86 4.26 -7.10 -3.74
N SER A 87 3.08 -6.66 -3.29
CA SER A 87 2.05 -6.06 -4.13
C SER A 87 1.56 -4.75 -3.53
N ALA A 88 1.04 -3.84 -4.34
CA ALA A 88 0.42 -2.62 -3.84
C ALA A 88 -0.66 -2.12 -4.81
N LYS A 89 -1.71 -1.55 -4.23
CA LYS A 89 -2.57 -0.58 -4.90
C LYS A 89 -2.14 0.80 -4.41
N VAL A 90 -1.56 1.62 -5.28
CA VAL A 90 -1.14 2.98 -4.97
C VAL A 90 -2.34 3.91 -5.19
N ASP A 91 -2.71 4.65 -4.15
CA ASP A 91 -3.81 5.61 -4.18
C ASP A 91 -3.63 6.62 -5.32
N VAL A 92 -2.51 7.34 -5.31
CA VAL A 92 -2.16 8.33 -6.32
C VAL A 92 -0.67 8.23 -6.64
N ILE A 93 -0.33 8.34 -7.91
CA ILE A 93 1.03 8.64 -8.36
C ILE A 93 1.02 10.06 -8.90
N GLU A 94 1.95 10.89 -8.48
CA GLU A 94 2.16 12.24 -9.02
C GLU A 94 3.51 12.31 -9.72
N GLY A 95 3.53 12.86 -10.92
CA GLY A 95 4.77 13.07 -11.67
C GLY A 95 5.25 14.51 -11.62
N ASP A 96 6.58 14.64 -11.64
CA ASP A 96 7.30 15.89 -11.81
C ASP A 96 8.55 15.62 -12.63
N SER A 97 8.66 16.28 -13.79
CA SER A 97 9.88 16.28 -14.61
C SER A 97 10.40 14.88 -14.97
N GLY A 98 9.49 13.96 -15.32
CA GLY A 98 9.82 12.57 -15.71
C GLY A 98 10.17 11.64 -14.54
N ALA A 99 9.99 12.08 -13.30
CA ALA A 99 10.00 11.25 -12.11
C ALA A 99 8.61 11.18 -11.49
N VAL A 100 8.32 10.12 -10.75
CA VAL A 100 7.03 9.97 -10.07
C VAL A 100 7.21 9.67 -8.58
N ARG A 101 6.21 10.06 -7.80
CA ARG A 101 6.15 9.79 -6.37
C ARG A 101 4.81 9.16 -6.00
N PRO A 102 4.80 8.11 -5.15
CA PRO A 102 3.56 7.60 -4.60
C PRO A 102 3.02 8.59 -3.55
N VAL A 103 1.70 8.71 -3.49
CA VAL A 103 0.98 9.52 -2.52
C VAL A 103 -0.12 8.65 -1.92
N ASP A 104 0.00 8.38 -0.61
CA ASP A 104 -1.01 7.67 0.20
C ASP A 104 -1.90 8.71 0.90
N VAL A 105 -3.19 8.69 0.62
CA VAL A 105 -4.11 9.72 1.12
C VAL A 105 -4.72 9.24 2.43
N LYS A 106 -4.38 9.91 3.54
CA LYS A 106 -4.96 9.62 4.86
C LYS A 106 -5.96 10.69 5.29
N ARG A 107 -7.02 10.26 5.99
CA ARG A 107 -7.97 11.16 6.66
C ARG A 107 -7.38 11.66 7.99
N GLY A 108 -7.68 12.90 8.33
CA GLY A 108 -7.39 13.49 9.63
C GLY A 108 -6.26 14.52 9.58
N LYS A 109 -5.78 14.90 10.76
CA LYS A 109 -4.66 15.83 10.88
C LYS A 109 -3.35 15.05 10.74
N PRO A 110 -2.38 15.55 9.95
CA PRO A 110 -1.04 14.98 9.92
C PRO A 110 -0.45 14.87 11.34
N PRO A 111 0.33 13.82 11.63
CA PRO A 111 1.02 13.70 12.91
C PRO A 111 1.97 14.89 13.12
N ASP A 112 2.06 15.36 14.36
CA ASP A 112 2.96 16.44 14.76
C ASP A 112 4.38 15.91 14.97
N VAL A 113 5.00 15.46 13.88
CA VAL A 113 6.38 14.96 13.81
C VAL A 113 7.07 15.62 12.61
N PRO A 114 8.40 15.82 12.65
CA PRO A 114 9.13 16.52 11.58
C PRO A 114 8.89 15.96 10.18
N GLU A 115 8.69 14.66 10.07
CA GLU A 115 8.50 13.95 8.80
C GLU A 115 7.06 14.00 8.28
N GLY A 116 6.11 14.51 9.07
CA GLY A 116 4.70 14.66 8.67
C GLY A 116 3.93 13.34 8.47
N ALA A 117 4.56 12.19 8.75
CA ALA A 117 4.00 10.85 8.66
C ALA A 117 4.62 9.95 9.73
N ARG A 118 3.86 8.98 10.24
CA ARG A 118 4.38 7.99 11.20
C ARG A 118 5.30 7.01 10.50
N GLU A 119 6.17 6.34 11.26
CA GLU A 119 7.07 5.30 10.73
C GLU A 119 6.36 4.24 9.87
N PRO A 120 5.23 3.65 10.30
CA PRO A 120 4.52 2.65 9.48
C PRO A 120 4.04 3.18 8.11
N GLU A 121 3.56 4.42 8.08
CA GLU A 121 3.11 5.09 6.85
C GLU A 121 4.30 5.32 5.89
N ARG A 122 5.46 5.72 6.43
CA ARG A 122 6.69 5.91 5.64
C ARG A 122 7.19 4.58 5.07
N ILE A 123 7.14 3.50 5.84
CA ILE A 123 7.51 2.15 5.37
C ILE A 123 6.63 1.73 4.19
N GLN A 124 5.32 1.96 4.27
CA GLN A 124 4.38 1.68 3.18
C GLN A 124 4.75 2.48 1.91
N LEU A 125 5.00 3.79 2.04
CA LEU A 125 5.41 4.64 0.91
C LEU A 125 6.75 4.21 0.31
N CYS A 126 7.71 3.79 1.13
CA CYS A 126 8.98 3.25 0.65
C CYS A 126 8.78 1.98 -0.17
N ALA A 127 7.94 1.05 0.29
CA ALA A 127 7.60 -0.16 -0.44
C ALA A 127 6.93 0.14 -1.79
N GLN A 128 5.98 1.08 -1.82
CA GLN A 128 5.37 1.56 -3.07
C GLN A 128 6.41 2.19 -4.01
N GLY A 129 7.37 2.96 -3.49
CA GLY A 129 8.46 3.55 -4.27
C GLY A 129 9.42 2.51 -4.87
N LEU A 130 9.67 1.40 -4.16
CA LEU A 130 10.45 0.27 -4.70
C LEU A 130 9.71 -0.42 -5.83
N LEU A 131 8.42 -0.69 -5.66
CA LEU A 131 7.56 -1.27 -6.70
C LEU A 131 7.49 -0.38 -7.95
N LEU A 132 7.42 0.94 -7.78
CA LEU A 132 7.46 1.90 -8.88
C LEU A 132 8.78 1.81 -9.66
N ARG A 133 9.92 1.76 -8.95
CA ARG A 133 11.24 1.64 -9.59
C ARG A 133 11.38 0.37 -10.40
N GLU A 134 10.88 -0.76 -9.88
CA GLU A 134 10.91 -2.03 -10.59
C GLU A 134 9.98 -2.04 -11.81
N ALA A 135 8.85 -1.34 -11.74
CA ALA A 135 7.97 -1.10 -12.89
C ALA A 135 8.55 -0.09 -13.92
N GLY A 136 9.77 0.41 -13.69
CA GLY A 136 10.51 1.28 -14.61
C GLY A 136 10.33 2.78 -14.36
N TYR A 137 9.54 3.18 -13.36
CA TYR A 137 9.38 4.60 -13.03
C TYR A 137 10.64 5.16 -12.33
N ARG A 138 10.90 6.45 -12.52
CA ARG A 138 12.04 7.16 -11.92
C ARG A 138 11.65 7.89 -10.64
#